data_AF-A0A5C4LQU1-F1
#
_entry.id   AF-A0A5C4LQU1-F1
#
_cell.length_a   1.000
_cell.length_b   1.000
_cell.length_c   1.000
_cell.angle_alpha   90.00
_cell.angle_beta   90.00
_cell.angle_gamma   90.00
#
_symmetry.space_group_name_H-M   'P 1'
#
loop_
_entity.id
_entity.type
_entity.pdbx_description
1 polymer ?
#
loop_
_entity_poly.entity_id
_entity_poly.type
_entity_poly.pdbx_seq_one_letter_code
_entity_poly.pdbx_strand_id
1 'polypeptide(L)'
;MELTGRDFDRIPKGNVRVPVVEFARLWLAAEQRYEQDKTWASFGVVQTCRWLAGATVRPESGRTYVAEAPVTGRFGVAHEETIEAESIAAEVLLFRRPVAPWLAERPGWLLAVVQTLGWAWRRSGQPPIDVAAHAQG
;
A
#
# COMPACT_ATOMS: atom_id res chain seq x y z
N MET A 1 8.72 -10.99 -3.10
CA MET A 1 7.50 -11.81 -3.27
C MET A 1 7.29 -12.03 -4.77
N GLU A 2 7.00 -13.26 -5.22
CA GLU A 2 6.58 -13.48 -6.62
C GLU A 2 5.07 -13.22 -6.71
N LEU A 3 4.69 -12.11 -7.35
CA LEU A 3 3.28 -11.81 -7.63
C LEU A 3 2.83 -12.61 -8.84
N THR A 4 1.72 -13.33 -8.70
CA THR A 4 1.11 -14.11 -9.77
C THR A 4 -0.14 -13.39 -10.30
N GLY A 5 -0.57 -13.72 -11.52
CA GLY A 5 -1.83 -13.20 -12.07
C GLY A 5 -3.04 -13.38 -11.13
N ARG A 6 -3.04 -14.47 -10.36
CA ARG A 6 -4.09 -14.79 -9.38
C ARG A 6 -4.13 -13.82 -8.20
N ASP A 7 -3.03 -13.17 -7.86
CA ASP A 7 -3.00 -12.17 -6.78
C ASP A 7 -3.72 -10.88 -7.22
N PHE A 8 -3.69 -10.57 -8.52
CA PHE A 8 -4.42 -9.43 -9.08
C PHE A 8 -5.90 -9.73 -9.32
N ASP A 9 -6.25 -10.95 -9.72
CA ASP A 9 -7.65 -11.38 -9.92
C ASP A 9 -8.47 -11.41 -8.62
N ARG A 10 -7.78 -11.47 -7.47
CA ARG A 10 -8.39 -11.58 -6.14
C ARG A 10 -8.53 -10.25 -5.41
N ILE A 11 -8.13 -9.13 -6.03
CA ILE A 11 -8.29 -7.80 -5.44
C ILE A 11 -9.79 -7.59 -5.14
N PRO A 12 -10.17 -7.39 -3.86
CA PRO A 12 -11.58 -7.27 -3.51
C PRO A 12 -12.22 -6.06 -4.18
N LYS A 13 -13.39 -6.28 -4.80
CA LYS A 13 -14.19 -5.21 -5.40
C LYS A 13 -14.59 -4.24 -4.29
N GLY A 14 -14.29 -2.96 -4.49
CA GLY A 14 -14.56 -1.91 -3.51
C GLY A 14 -13.34 -1.46 -2.71
N ASN A 15 -12.24 -2.24 -2.64
CA ASN A 15 -11.07 -1.81 -1.87
C ASN A 15 -10.22 -0.76 -2.59
N VAL A 16 -10.32 -0.71 -3.91
CA VAL A 16 -9.64 0.26 -4.76
C VAL A 16 -10.67 0.98 -5.62
N ARG A 17 -10.52 2.29 -5.76
CA ARG A 17 -11.39 3.15 -6.59
C ARG A 17 -10.75 3.55 -7.91
N VAL A 18 -9.45 3.28 -8.08
CA VAL A 18 -8.73 3.35 -9.36
C VAL A 18 -8.96 2.07 -10.18
N PRO A 19 -8.73 2.08 -11.50
CA PRO A 19 -8.79 0.86 -12.30
C PRO A 19 -7.87 -0.23 -11.75
N VAL A 20 -8.41 -1.45 -11.60
CA VAL A 20 -7.68 -2.60 -11.00
C VAL A 20 -6.37 -2.90 -11.75
N VAL A 21 -6.36 -2.74 -13.08
CA VAL A 21 -5.15 -2.91 -13.90
C VAL A 21 -4.07 -1.88 -13.56
N GLU A 22 -4.44 -0.62 -13.33
CA GLU A 22 -3.48 0.42 -12.93
C GLU A 22 -2.94 0.14 -11.53
N PHE A 23 -3.82 -0.26 -10.61
CA PHE A 23 -3.42 -0.69 -9.27
C PHE A 23 -2.47 -1.88 -9.29
N ALA A 24 -2.78 -2.93 -10.05
CA ALA A 24 -1.95 -4.12 -10.18
C ALA A 24 -0.54 -3.79 -10.72
N ARG A 25 -0.46 -2.93 -11.75
CA ARG A 25 0.82 -2.48 -12.32
C ARG A 25 1.65 -1.71 -11.31
N LEU A 26 1.02 -0.79 -10.58
CA LEU A 26 1.71 -0.03 -9.54
C LEU A 26 2.18 -0.92 -8.40
N TRP A 27 1.34 -1.84 -7.93
CA TRP A 27 1.74 -2.77 -6.89
C TRP A 27 2.93 -3.62 -7.32
N LEU A 28 2.91 -4.16 -8.55
CA LEU A 28 4.04 -4.92 -9.09
C LEU A 28 5.33 -4.09 -9.15
N ALA A 29 5.25 -2.86 -9.66
CA ALA A 29 6.39 -1.96 -9.71
C ALA A 29 6.91 -1.60 -8.30
N ALA A 30 6.01 -1.44 -7.33
CA ALA A 30 6.36 -1.16 -5.94
C ALA A 30 7.11 -2.32 -5.28
N GLU A 31 6.66 -3.56 -5.50
CA GLU A 31 7.34 -4.76 -5.01
C GLU A 31 8.75 -4.85 -5.60
N GLN A 32 8.90 -4.70 -6.92
CA GLN A 32 10.21 -4.73 -7.58
C GLN A 32 11.15 -3.64 -7.06
N ARG A 33 10.65 -2.42 -6.88
CA ARG A 33 11.42 -1.31 -6.35
C ARG A 33 11.85 -1.55 -4.90
N TYR A 34 10.96 -2.06 -4.06
CA TYR A 34 11.29 -2.40 -2.69
C TYR A 34 12.33 -3.53 -2.60
N GLU A 35 12.28 -4.52 -3.50
CA GLU A 35 13.31 -5.55 -3.57
C GLU A 35 14.70 -4.97 -3.90
N GLN A 36 14.77 -3.87 -4.67
CA GLN A 36 16.03 -3.21 -5.03
C GLN A 36 16.56 -2.27 -3.96
N ASP A 37 15.71 -1.40 -3.39
CA ASP A 37 16.15 -0.31 -2.51
C ASP A 37 15.98 -0.60 -1.02
N LYS A 38 15.06 -1.50 -0.65
CA LYS A 38 14.69 -1.87 0.72
C LYS A 38 14.40 -0.66 1.63
N THR A 39 13.94 0.45 1.07
CA THR A 39 13.66 1.68 1.82
C THR A 39 12.30 1.64 2.51
N TRP A 40 12.16 2.42 3.59
CA TRP A 40 10.91 2.60 4.32
C TRP A 40 9.80 3.24 3.47
N ALA A 41 10.15 4.15 2.55
CA ALA A 41 9.20 4.75 1.62
C ALA A 41 8.64 3.69 0.66
N SER A 42 9.50 2.92 -0.02
CA SER A 42 9.07 1.83 -0.91
C SER A 42 8.27 0.76 -0.15
N PHE A 43 8.69 0.45 1.08
CA PHE A 43 7.93 -0.45 1.95
C PHE A 43 6.53 0.08 2.27
N GLY A 44 6.36 1.38 2.53
CA GLY A 44 5.05 1.98 2.81
C GLY A 44 4.06 1.81 1.65
N VAL A 45 4.53 1.95 0.41
CA VAL A 45 3.72 1.68 -0.80
C VAL A 45 3.32 0.21 -0.86
N VAL A 46 4.31 -0.70 -0.74
CA VAL A 46 4.09 -2.15 -0.82
C VAL A 46 3.15 -2.65 0.26
N GLN A 47 3.36 -2.24 1.51
CA GLN A 47 2.54 -2.62 2.65
C GLN A 47 1.08 -2.20 2.43
N THR A 48 0.85 -0.97 1.97
CA THR A 48 -0.49 -0.45 1.68
C THR A 48 -1.14 -1.21 0.53
N CYS A 49 -0.41 -1.46 -0.57
CA CYS A 49 -0.95 -2.19 -1.72
C CYS A 49 -1.34 -3.62 -1.35
N ARG A 50 -0.49 -4.34 -0.60
CA ARG A 50 -0.78 -5.70 -0.11
C ARG A 50 -2.05 -5.72 0.71
N TRP A 51 -2.24 -4.75 1.59
CA TRP A 51 -3.43 -4.66 2.43
C TRP A 51 -4.71 -4.40 1.61
N LEU A 52 -4.68 -3.42 0.71
CA LEU A 52 -5.82 -3.10 -0.16
C LEU A 52 -6.18 -4.29 -1.07
N ALA A 53 -5.18 -5.05 -1.54
CA ALA A 53 -5.38 -6.25 -2.34
C ALA A 53 -5.87 -7.47 -1.53
N GLY A 54 -5.93 -7.39 -0.19
CA GLY A 54 -6.21 -8.56 0.65
C GLY A 54 -5.14 -9.66 0.52
N ALA A 55 -3.90 -9.26 0.23
CA ALA A 55 -2.84 -10.18 -0.14
C ALA A 55 -2.41 -11.06 1.04
N THR A 56 -2.09 -12.31 0.72
CA THR A 56 -1.45 -13.23 1.66
C THR A 56 0.07 -13.13 1.50
N VAL A 57 0.75 -12.62 2.52
CA VAL A 57 2.19 -12.41 2.54
C VAL A 57 2.90 -13.68 3.00
N ARG A 58 3.85 -14.14 2.18
CA ARG A 58 4.71 -15.30 2.45
C ARG A 58 6.16 -14.83 2.59
N PRO A 59 6.60 -14.46 3.81
CA PRO A 59 8.00 -14.07 4.02
C PRO A 59 8.94 -15.27 3.84
N GLU A 60 10.20 -15.01 3.49
CA GLU A 60 11.23 -16.05 3.36
C GLU A 60 11.48 -16.81 4.67
N SER A 61 11.29 -16.13 5.80
CA SER A 61 11.29 -16.71 7.13
C SER A 61 10.04 -16.31 7.90
N GLY A 62 9.45 -17.25 8.63
CA GLY A 62 8.27 -17.02 9.46
C GLY A 62 6.96 -17.58 8.88
N ARG A 63 5.85 -17.23 9.52
CA ARG A 63 4.52 -17.73 9.14
C ARG A 63 3.93 -16.86 8.02
N THR A 64 3.19 -17.51 7.14
CA THR A 64 2.31 -16.81 6.19
C THR A 64 1.24 -16.02 6.96
N TYR A 65 0.98 -14.78 6.56
CA TYR A 65 -0.01 -13.91 7.19
C TYR A 65 -0.81 -13.13 6.14
N VAL A 66 -2.02 -12.69 6.51
CA VAL A 66 -2.80 -11.75 5.69
C VAL A 66 -2.29 -10.34 5.95
N ALA A 67 -2.10 -9.55 4.89
CA ALA A 67 -1.64 -8.18 5.02
C ALA A 67 -2.54 -7.37 5.97
N GLU A 68 -1.92 -6.55 6.80
CA GLU A 68 -2.57 -5.73 7.83
C GLU A 68 -2.57 -4.25 7.43
N ALA A 69 -3.50 -3.48 8.02
CA ALA A 69 -3.54 -2.03 7.83
C ALA A 69 -2.24 -1.39 8.36
N PRO A 70 -1.56 -0.53 7.59
CA PRO A 70 -0.19 -0.10 7.89
C PRO A 70 -0.03 0.70 9.19
N VAL A 71 -0.98 1.58 9.50
CA VAL A 71 -0.99 2.51 10.64
C VAL A 71 -1.78 1.93 11.81
N THR A 72 -2.99 1.42 11.57
CA THR A 72 -3.84 0.93 12.67
C THR A 72 -3.58 -0.53 13.04
N GLY A 73 -2.85 -1.29 12.23
CA GLY A 73 -2.59 -2.72 12.47
C GLY A 73 -3.84 -3.59 12.44
N ARG A 74 -4.93 -3.10 11.82
CA ARG A 74 -6.18 -3.86 11.72
C ARG A 74 -5.97 -5.06 10.80
N PHE A 75 -6.25 -6.25 11.34
CA PHE A 75 -6.25 -7.52 10.62
C PHE A 75 -7.61 -7.80 9.99
N GLY A 76 -7.62 -8.45 8.83
CA GLY A 76 -8.83 -8.88 8.14
C GLY A 76 -9.02 -8.24 6.78
N VAL A 77 -10.15 -8.55 6.13
CA VAL A 77 -10.51 -7.96 4.83
C VAL A 77 -10.66 -6.45 5.01
N ALA A 78 -9.97 -5.67 4.19
CA ALA A 78 -10.08 -4.23 4.20
C ALA A 78 -11.47 -3.82 3.69
N HIS A 79 -12.47 -3.76 4.57
CA HIS A 79 -13.78 -3.20 4.23
C HIS A 79 -13.66 -1.68 3.99
N GLU A 80 -14.56 -1.10 3.21
CA GLU A 80 -14.53 0.33 2.88
C GLU A 80 -14.41 1.24 4.12
N GLU A 81 -15.14 0.91 5.19
CA GLU A 81 -15.07 1.62 6.47
C GLU A 81 -13.68 1.54 7.14
N THR A 82 -12.98 0.43 6.93
CA THR A 82 -11.65 0.21 7.50
C THR A 82 -10.61 0.97 6.70
N ILE A 83 -10.74 0.99 5.37
CA ILE A 83 -9.88 1.77 4.48
C ILE A 83 -10.05 3.27 4.74
N GLU A 84 -11.28 3.72 4.93
CA GLU A 84 -11.59 5.10 5.28
C GLU A 84 -10.97 5.49 6.63
N ALA A 85 -11.16 4.67 7.67
CA ALA A 85 -10.58 4.90 8.99
C ALA A 85 -9.04 4.92 8.96
N GLU A 86 -8.44 4.04 8.16
CA GLU A 86 -6.99 3.99 7.96
C GLU A 86 -6.46 5.24 7.26
N SER A 87 -7.15 5.72 6.20
CA SER A 87 -6.80 6.97 5.51
C SER A 87 -6.80 8.15 6.48
N ILE A 88 -7.84 8.26 7.32
CA ILE A 88 -7.93 9.32 8.33
C ILE A 88 -6.82 9.18 9.38
N ALA A 89 -6.56 7.95 9.86
CA ALA A 89 -5.52 7.70 10.85
C ALA A 89 -4.12 8.08 10.32
N ALA A 90 -3.82 7.75 9.06
CA ALA A 90 -2.57 8.09 8.40
C ALA A 90 -2.38 9.62 8.27
N GLU A 91 -3.42 10.33 7.86
CA GLU A 91 -3.41 11.80 7.76
C GLU A 91 -3.22 12.46 9.13
N VAL A 92 -3.99 12.02 10.14
CA VAL A 92 -3.85 12.52 11.52
C VAL A 92 -2.44 12.30 12.04
N LEU A 93 -1.85 11.12 11.79
CA LEU A 93 -0.49 10.82 12.20
C LEU A 93 0.54 11.71 11.49
N LEU A 94 0.31 12.06 10.23
CA LEU A 94 1.21 12.90 9.43
C LEU A 94 1.34 14.32 10.01
N PHE A 95 0.23 14.88 10.50
CA PHE A 95 0.19 16.23 11.10
C PHE A 95 0.50 16.25 12.60
N ARG A 96 0.50 15.09 13.27
CA ARG A 96 0.77 15.00 14.71
C ARG A 96 2.17 15.51 15.05
N ARG A 97 2.27 16.41 16.02
CA ARG A 97 3.54 16.87 16.60
C ARG A 97 3.53 16.74 18.12
N PRO A 98 4.66 16.36 18.76
CA PRO A 98 5.94 15.98 18.14
C PRO A 98 5.84 14.66 17.34
N VAL A 99 6.77 14.46 16.40
CA VAL A 99 6.85 13.21 15.63
C VAL A 99 7.22 12.06 16.58
N ALA A 100 6.49 10.96 16.51
CA ALA A 100 6.77 9.81 17.37
C ALA A 100 8.15 9.20 17.05
N PRO A 101 8.96 8.78 18.05
CA PRO A 101 10.32 8.27 17.81
C PRO A 101 10.38 7.10 16.80
N TRP A 102 9.48 6.12 16.93
CA TRP A 102 9.39 4.98 16.02
C TRP A 102 9.09 5.38 14.56
N LEU A 103 8.42 6.51 14.34
CA LEU A 103 8.11 7.02 13.01
C LEU A 103 9.31 7.80 12.44
N ALA A 104 10.06 8.50 13.29
CA ALA A 104 11.30 9.16 12.89
C ALA A 104 12.35 8.16 12.37
N GLU A 105 12.35 6.94 12.88
CA GLU A 105 13.18 5.82 12.41
C GLU A 105 12.74 5.23 11.06
N ARG A 106 11.58 5.66 10.52
CA ARG A 106 10.98 5.15 9.27
C ARG A 106 10.80 6.28 8.24
N PRO A 107 11.90 6.88 7.74
CA PRO A 107 11.83 8.02 6.84
C PRO A 107 11.00 7.71 5.59
N GLY A 108 10.04 8.59 5.28
CA GLY A 108 9.20 8.49 4.08
C GLY A 108 8.09 7.44 4.12
N TRP A 109 8.08 6.53 5.10
CA TRP A 109 7.07 5.46 5.20
C TRP A 109 5.64 6.01 5.28
N LEU A 110 5.38 6.92 6.22
CA LEU A 110 4.02 7.45 6.42
C LEU A 110 3.56 8.29 5.23
N LEU A 111 4.46 9.06 4.62
CA LEU A 111 4.14 9.84 3.43
C LEU A 111 3.74 8.91 2.28
N ALA A 112 4.47 7.80 2.08
CA ALA A 112 4.14 6.80 1.08
C ALA A 112 2.77 6.13 1.35
N VAL A 113 2.45 5.81 2.61
CA VAL A 113 1.12 5.28 2.99
C VAL A 113 0.01 6.27 2.63
N VAL A 114 0.15 7.54 3.04
CA VAL A 114 -0.84 8.59 2.76
C VAL A 114 -1.01 8.81 1.25
N GLN A 115 0.08 8.88 0.49
CA GLN A 115 0.02 9.03 -0.97
C GLN A 115 -0.66 7.84 -1.64
N THR A 116 -0.37 6.62 -1.18
CA THR A 116 -0.98 5.39 -1.73
C THR A 116 -2.48 5.33 -1.46
N LEU A 117 -2.92 5.64 -0.23
CA LEU A 117 -4.35 5.71 0.12
C LEU A 117 -5.06 6.87 -0.60
N GLY A 118 -4.40 8.02 -0.71
CA GLY A 118 -4.88 9.16 -1.48
C GLY A 118 -5.17 8.77 -2.93
N TRP A 119 -4.21 8.13 -3.58
CA TRP A 119 -4.37 7.71 -4.97
C TRP A 119 -5.38 6.56 -5.14
N ALA A 120 -5.18 5.43 -4.45
CA ALA A 120 -5.93 4.19 -4.69
C ALA A 120 -7.36 4.25 -4.14
N TRP A 121 -7.58 4.87 -2.98
CA TRP A 121 -8.87 4.91 -2.29
C TRP A 121 -9.59 6.24 -2.49
N ARG A 122 -8.93 7.38 -2.22
CA ARG A 122 -9.56 8.70 -2.34
C ARG A 122 -9.69 9.19 -3.78
N ARG A 123 -9.00 8.55 -4.74
CA ARG A 123 -8.83 9.05 -6.13
C ARG A 123 -8.29 10.48 -6.18
N SER A 124 -7.42 10.81 -5.24
CA SER A 124 -6.80 12.13 -5.11
C SER A 124 -5.29 12.02 -5.26
N GLY A 125 -4.67 13.03 -5.89
CA GLY A 125 -3.22 13.05 -6.08
C GLY A 125 -2.73 12.15 -7.22
N GLN A 126 -1.43 11.93 -7.25
CA GLN A 126 -0.72 11.13 -8.25
C GLN A 126 -0.33 9.77 -7.67
N PRO A 127 -0.11 8.74 -8.51
CA PRO A 127 0.44 7.47 -8.04
C PRO A 127 1.76 7.70 -7.25
N PRO A 128 1.98 6.99 -6.13
CA PRO A 128 3.14 7.18 -5.26
C PRO A 128 4.48 6.83 -5.90
N ILE A 129 4.44 6.07 -7.00
CA ILE A 129 5.61 5.76 -7.82
C ILE A 129 5.24 5.97 -9.28
N ASP A 130 6.20 6.45 -10.07
CA ASP A 130 6.04 6.52 -11.51
C ASP A 130 6.07 5.11 -12.09
N VAL A 131 4.98 4.74 -12.75
CA VAL A 131 4.86 3.48 -13.49
C VAL A 131 4.74 3.92 -14.93
N ALA A 132 5.74 3.59 -15.75
CA ALA A 132 5.74 3.96 -17.16
C ALA A 132 4.38 3.60 -17.77
N ALA A 133 3.61 4.63 -18.16
CA ALA A 133 2.41 4.42 -18.94
C ALA A 133 2.86 3.76 -20.23
N HIS A 134 2.44 2.51 -20.47
CA HIS A 134 2.54 1.99 -21.82
C HIS A 134 1.74 2.92 -22.71
N ALA A 135 2.47 3.67 -23.56
CA ALA A 135 1.94 4.25 -24.77
C ALA A 135 1.11 3.16 -25.44
N GLN A 136 -0.20 3.36 -25.47
CA GLN A 136 -1.06 2.57 -26.35
C GLN A 136 -0.57 2.89 -27.77
N GLY A 137 -0.23 1.85 -28.51
CA GLY A 137 0.27 1.96 -29.88
C GLY A 137 -0.72 2.59 -30.85
#